data_AF-A0AAD5SM47-F1
#
_entry.id   AF-A0AAD5SM47-F1
#
_cell.length_a   1.000
_cell.length_b   1.000
_cell.length_c   1.000
_cell.angle_alpha   90.00
_cell.angle_beta   90.00
_cell.angle_gamma   90.00
#
_symmetry.space_group_name_H-M   'P 1'
#
loop_
_entity.id
_entity.type
_entity.pdbx_description
1 polymer ?
#
loop_
_entity_poly.entity_id
_entity_poly.type
_entity_poly.pdbx_seq_one_letter_code
_entity_poly.pdbx_strand_id
1 'polypeptide(L)'
;MNYLTPVPPKYETNLKEALAHPKLLYTRSPVCAQSDEYKQIVLLLSDSTSLQNINIERIANPTLYSQFNARRLELLKIKSRDEEALKLCGLSNDEIDMRVRHTTATLGDYSDNCALLFHGTKTNLNAVLSEGLDNRKANINGCLGPGIYFSDSINVSLGFDKFNTLLIYQVLLGDCLKVDQNRQFSREPEKEEHQKRNKFDLFFDSVASRNMFVIFNATQCFPLYAVSYTTRISGNMTNSEEPPFLWPILQSKTETWKFDSRKVFGEME
;
A
#
# COMPACT_ATOMS: atom_id res chain seq x y z
N MET A 1 -14.91 -16.83 -0.79
CA MET A 1 -13.64 -16.29 -1.33
C MET A 1 -12.54 -16.49 -0.27
N ASN A 2 -11.34 -16.95 -0.65
CA ASN A 2 -10.21 -16.95 0.29
C ASN A 2 -9.73 -15.50 0.47
N TYR A 3 -10.16 -14.86 1.56
CA TYR A 3 -9.72 -13.53 1.97
C TYR A 3 -8.25 -13.51 2.44
N LEU A 4 -7.38 -14.39 1.95
CA LEU A 4 -5.97 -14.37 2.34
C LEU A 4 -5.32 -13.17 1.66
N THR A 5 -4.83 -12.21 2.46
CA THR A 5 -3.92 -11.19 1.98
C THR A 5 -2.74 -11.93 1.34
N PRO A 6 -2.15 -11.47 0.23
CA PRO A 6 -0.88 -12.02 -0.22
C PRO A 6 0.15 -11.67 0.84
N VAL A 7 0.35 -12.62 1.74
CA VAL A 7 1.35 -12.58 2.79
C VAL A 7 2.58 -13.25 2.21
N PRO A 8 3.77 -12.64 2.32
CA PRO A 8 5.00 -13.26 1.83
C PRO A 8 5.16 -14.69 2.32
N PRO A 9 5.74 -15.58 1.50
CA PRO A 9 6.15 -16.90 1.98
C PRO A 9 7.00 -16.77 3.24
N LYS A 10 6.66 -17.51 4.30
CA LYS A 10 7.35 -17.49 5.63
C LYS A 10 7.14 -16.23 6.48
N TYR A 11 6.26 -15.30 6.11
CA TYR A 11 5.97 -14.15 6.97
C TYR A 11 5.50 -14.56 8.37
N GLU A 12 4.61 -15.55 8.50
CA GLU A 12 4.16 -16.04 9.80
C GLU A 12 5.29 -16.60 10.66
N THR A 13 6.25 -17.29 10.06
CA THR A 13 7.44 -17.78 10.76
C THR A 13 8.24 -16.59 11.30
N ASN A 14 8.51 -15.59 10.45
CA ASN A 14 9.21 -14.38 10.87
C ASN A 14 8.44 -13.58 11.93
N LEU A 15 7.11 -13.58 11.87
CA LEU A 15 6.26 -12.95 12.86
C LEU A 15 6.41 -13.62 14.23
N LYS A 16 6.43 -14.96 14.26
CA LYS A 16 6.68 -15.74 15.47
C LYS A 16 8.07 -15.46 16.03
N GLU A 17 9.09 -15.35 15.18
CA GLU A 17 10.44 -14.96 15.59
C GLU A 17 10.46 -13.54 16.18
N ALA A 18 9.82 -12.56 15.54
CA ALA A 18 9.72 -11.21 16.06
C ALA A 18 9.01 -11.17 17.43
N LEU A 19 7.91 -11.92 17.57
CA LEU A 19 7.18 -12.05 18.85
C LEU A 19 8.00 -12.74 19.94
N ALA A 20 8.92 -13.65 19.60
CA ALA A 20 9.82 -14.30 20.54
C ALA A 20 10.91 -13.36 21.10
N HIS A 21 11.12 -12.21 20.45
CA HIS A 21 12.08 -11.18 20.85
C HIS A 21 11.39 -9.85 21.20
N PRO A 22 10.61 -9.77 22.30
CA PRO A 22 9.70 -8.64 22.58
C PRO A 22 10.39 -7.28 22.78
N LYS A 23 11.73 -7.24 22.88
CA LYS A 23 12.52 -6.01 22.92
C LYS A 23 12.70 -5.37 21.53
N LEU A 24 12.49 -6.14 20.46
CA LEU A 24 12.56 -5.66 19.08
C LEU A 24 11.14 -5.37 18.59
N LEU A 25 10.91 -4.13 18.15
CA LEU A 25 9.62 -3.73 17.57
C LEU A 25 9.38 -4.35 16.18
N TYR A 26 10.47 -4.69 15.48
CA TYR A 26 10.46 -5.39 14.20
C TYR A 26 11.75 -6.20 14.01
N THR A 27 11.72 -7.15 13.08
CA THR A 27 12.92 -7.86 12.58
C THR A 27 13.07 -7.65 11.07
N ARG A 28 14.31 -7.80 10.60
CA ARG A 28 14.67 -7.86 9.18
C ARG A 28 15.39 -9.18 8.93
N SER A 29 14.87 -9.98 8.02
CA SER A 29 15.44 -11.28 7.69
C SER A 29 15.80 -11.31 6.20
N PRO A 30 17.05 -11.64 5.83
CA PRO A 30 17.45 -11.73 4.42
C PRO A 30 16.58 -12.71 3.63
N VAL A 31 16.20 -12.31 2.42
CA VAL A 31 15.52 -13.19 1.46
C VAL A 31 16.58 -13.91 0.63
N CYS A 32 16.51 -15.24 0.59
CA CYS A 32 17.47 -16.08 -0.12
C CYS A 32 17.45 -15.78 -1.63
N ALA A 33 18.60 -15.46 -2.23
CA ALA A 33 18.71 -15.07 -3.63
C ALA A 33 18.23 -16.14 -4.64
N GLN A 34 18.26 -17.42 -4.24
CA GLN A 34 17.79 -18.54 -5.05
C GLN A 34 16.29 -18.82 -4.91
N SER A 35 15.63 -18.21 -3.92
CA SER A 35 14.19 -18.41 -3.67
C SER A 35 13.31 -17.73 -4.72
N ASP A 36 12.12 -18.27 -4.93
CA ASP A 36 11.17 -17.68 -5.88
C ASP A 36 10.63 -16.33 -5.42
N GLU A 37 10.48 -16.15 -4.10
CA GLU A 37 10.16 -14.85 -3.50
C GLU A 37 11.18 -13.77 -3.91
N TYR A 38 12.48 -14.07 -3.83
CA TYR A 38 13.53 -13.14 -4.25
C TYR A 38 13.41 -12.80 -5.74
N LYS A 39 13.23 -13.83 -6.59
CA LYS A 39 13.10 -13.64 -8.04
C LYS A 39 11.87 -12.81 -8.40
N GLN A 40 10.75 -13.02 -7.72
CA GLN A 40 9.51 -12.25 -7.91
C GLN A 40 9.69 -10.79 -7.52
N ILE A 41 10.38 -10.51 -6.41
CA ILE A 41 10.67 -9.13 -6.00
C ILE A 41 11.66 -8.47 -6.97
N VAL A 42 12.69 -9.19 -7.44
CA VAL A 42 13.60 -8.66 -8.46
C VAL A 42 12.88 -8.41 -9.79
N LEU A 43 11.92 -9.26 -10.17
CA LEU A 43 11.06 -9.02 -11.34
C LEU A 43 10.19 -7.77 -11.15
N LEU A 44 9.64 -7.56 -9.95
CA LEU A 44 8.93 -6.32 -9.62
C LEU A 44 9.86 -5.09 -9.72
N LEU A 45 11.16 -5.27 -9.48
CA LEU A 45 12.18 -4.22 -9.58
C LEU A 45 12.74 -4.03 -11.00
N SER A 46 12.39 -4.88 -11.97
CA SER A 46 13.08 -4.94 -13.28
C SER A 46 12.89 -3.70 -14.15
N ASP A 47 11.85 -2.91 -13.88
CA ASP A 47 11.56 -1.67 -14.61
C ASP A 47 12.57 -0.56 -14.32
N SER A 48 13.43 -0.71 -13.31
CA SER A 48 14.53 0.21 -13.04
C SER A 48 15.89 -0.36 -13.48
N THR A 49 16.41 0.17 -14.58
CA THR A 49 17.74 -0.17 -15.10
C THR A 49 18.89 0.42 -14.26
N SER A 50 18.57 1.25 -13.27
CA SER A 50 19.54 2.01 -12.46
C SER A 50 19.99 1.29 -11.19
N LEU A 51 19.21 0.31 -10.70
CA LEU A 51 19.50 -0.43 -9.47
C LEU A 51 20.55 -1.52 -9.71
N GLN A 52 21.51 -1.62 -8.80
CA GLN A 52 22.56 -2.64 -8.77
C GLN A 52 22.77 -3.15 -7.34
N ASN A 53 23.43 -4.30 -7.21
CA ASN A 53 23.78 -4.90 -5.90
C ASN A 53 22.58 -4.95 -4.94
N ILE A 54 21.45 -5.45 -5.45
CA ILE A 54 20.19 -5.50 -4.71
C ILE A 54 20.34 -6.53 -3.58
N ASN A 55 20.01 -6.11 -2.36
CA ASN A 55 19.80 -6.97 -1.21
C ASN A 55 18.37 -6.79 -0.69
N ILE A 56 17.68 -7.90 -0.46
CA ILE A 56 16.26 -7.90 -0.09
C ILE A 56 16.13 -8.51 1.30
N GLU A 57 15.49 -7.78 2.21
CA GLU A 57 15.16 -8.26 3.54
C GLU A 57 13.65 -8.18 3.76
N ARG A 58 13.08 -9.25 4.31
CA ARG A 58 11.70 -9.28 4.77
C ARG A 58 11.59 -8.58 6.10
N ILE A 59 10.58 -7.73 6.24
CA ILE A 59 10.26 -7.02 7.47
C ILE A 59 9.18 -7.81 8.19
N ALA A 60 9.36 -8.06 9.48
CA ALA A 60 8.28 -8.57 10.34
C ALA A 60 8.07 -7.60 11.50
N ASN A 61 6.88 -7.01 11.57
CA ASN A 61 6.46 -6.13 12.66
C ASN A 61 5.07 -6.57 13.13
N PRO A 62 4.97 -7.27 14.28
CA PRO A 62 3.69 -7.79 14.78
C PRO A 62 2.63 -6.72 15.01
N THR A 63 3.04 -5.56 15.52
CA THR A 63 2.13 -4.45 15.81
C THR A 63 1.54 -3.87 14.54
N LEU A 64 2.39 -3.51 13.56
CA LEU A 64 1.92 -2.94 12.29
C LEU A 64 1.08 -3.94 11.50
N TYR A 65 1.42 -5.22 11.54
CA TYR A 65 0.63 -6.27 10.89
C TYR A 65 -0.75 -6.45 11.53
N SER A 66 -0.82 -6.41 12.87
CA SER A 66 -2.10 -6.45 13.58
C SER A 66 -2.98 -5.25 13.22
N GLN A 67 -2.40 -4.05 13.21
CA GLN A 67 -3.11 -2.83 12.80
C GLN A 67 -3.60 -2.89 11.35
N PHE A 68 -2.77 -3.39 10.44
CA PHE A 68 -3.12 -3.56 9.04
C PHE A 68 -4.30 -4.52 8.83
N ASN A 69 -4.27 -5.68 9.47
CA ASN A 69 -5.37 -6.64 9.38
C ASN A 69 -6.64 -6.13 10.07
N ALA A 70 -6.50 -5.44 11.20
CA ALA A 70 -7.65 -4.81 11.87
C ALA A 70 -8.32 -3.78 10.95
N ARG A 71 -7.52 -2.96 10.25
CA ARG A 71 -8.03 -1.98 9.28
C ARG A 71 -8.71 -2.65 8.09
N ARG A 72 -8.14 -3.72 7.57
CA ARG A 72 -8.74 -4.52 6.51
C ARG A 72 -10.13 -5.05 6.90
N LEU A 73 -10.23 -5.64 8.09
CA LEU A 73 -11.50 -6.13 8.64
C LEU A 73 -12.49 -4.98 8.83
N GLU A 74 -12.04 -3.82 9.32
CA GLU A 74 -12.88 -2.63 9.45
C GLU A 74 -13.46 -2.18 8.10
N LEU A 75 -12.63 -2.11 7.05
CA LEU A 75 -13.10 -1.79 5.70
C LEU A 75 -14.11 -2.83 5.21
N LEU A 76 -13.84 -4.13 5.37
CA LEU A 76 -14.79 -5.20 5.03
C LEU A 76 -16.12 -5.07 5.78
N LYS A 77 -16.12 -4.75 7.08
CA LYS A 77 -17.33 -4.53 7.88
C LYS A 77 -18.20 -3.37 7.40
N ILE A 78 -17.55 -2.30 6.95
CA ILE A 78 -18.21 -1.10 6.44
C ILE A 78 -18.74 -1.36 5.03
N LYS A 79 -17.95 -2.08 4.22
CA LYS A 79 -18.06 -2.03 2.78
C LYS A 79 -18.59 -3.30 2.12
N SER A 80 -18.30 -4.46 2.67
CA SER A 80 -18.71 -5.73 2.09
C SER A 80 -20.22 -5.92 2.13
N ARG A 81 -20.72 -6.66 1.13
CA ARG A 81 -22.08 -7.21 1.07
C ARG A 81 -22.06 -8.74 1.21
N ASP A 82 -20.87 -9.35 1.19
CA ASP A 82 -20.69 -10.78 1.38
C ASP A 82 -20.99 -11.13 2.85
N GLU A 83 -22.11 -11.83 3.06
CA GLU A 83 -22.54 -12.26 4.39
C GLU A 83 -21.50 -13.15 5.10
N GLU A 84 -20.80 -14.02 4.38
CA GLU A 84 -19.77 -14.88 4.97
C GLU A 84 -18.59 -14.04 5.46
N ALA A 85 -18.17 -13.05 4.67
CA ALA A 85 -17.13 -12.12 5.06
C ALA A 85 -17.52 -11.29 6.29
N LEU A 86 -18.77 -10.82 6.33
CA LEU A 86 -19.28 -10.03 7.45
C LEU A 86 -19.42 -10.88 8.73
N LYS A 87 -19.83 -12.15 8.62
CA LYS A 87 -19.81 -13.12 9.74
C LYS A 87 -18.40 -13.36 10.25
N LEU A 88 -17.44 -13.54 9.35
CA LEU A 88 -16.02 -13.70 9.72
C LEU A 88 -15.47 -12.47 10.44
N CYS A 89 -15.96 -11.28 10.07
CA CYS A 89 -15.65 -10.04 10.76
C CYS A 89 -16.32 -9.93 12.15
N GLY A 90 -17.20 -10.86 12.52
CA GLY A 90 -17.87 -10.90 13.81
C GLY A 90 -19.16 -10.07 13.89
N LEU A 91 -19.81 -9.80 12.76
CA LEU A 91 -21.13 -9.17 12.77
C LEU A 91 -22.23 -10.19 13.07
N SER A 92 -23.24 -9.76 13.81
CA SER A 92 -24.47 -10.53 14.04
C SER A 92 -25.34 -10.59 12.77
N ASN A 93 -26.25 -11.57 12.71
CA ASN A 93 -27.18 -11.70 11.58
C ASN A 93 -28.03 -10.44 11.38
N ASP A 94 -28.46 -9.78 12.46
CA ASP A 94 -29.26 -8.55 12.39
C ASP A 94 -28.46 -7.38 11.78
N GLU A 95 -27.18 -7.24 12.15
CA GLU A 95 -26.28 -6.23 11.59
C GLU A 95 -25.99 -6.46 10.10
N ILE A 96 -25.89 -7.73 9.69
CA ILE A 96 -25.70 -8.14 8.31
C ILE A 96 -26.95 -7.82 7.49
N ASP A 97 -28.11 -8.23 7.97
CA ASP A 97 -29.39 -8.00 7.31
C ASP A 97 -29.68 -6.50 7.14
N MET A 98 -29.38 -5.68 8.16
CA MET A 98 -29.42 -4.22 8.03
C MET A 98 -28.51 -3.67 6.91
N ARG A 99 -27.34 -4.28 6.67
CA ARG A 99 -26.41 -3.83 5.63
C ARG A 99 -26.90 -4.26 4.26
N VAL A 100 -27.25 -5.53 4.11
CA VAL A 100 -27.70 -6.12 2.83
C VAL A 100 -29.01 -5.46 2.37
N ARG A 101 -29.95 -5.14 3.26
CA ARG A 101 -31.22 -4.48 2.87
C ARG A 101 -31.08 -3.04 2.38
N HIS A 102 -30.08 -2.30 2.84
CA HIS A 102 -29.85 -0.90 2.45
C HIS A 102 -28.85 -0.73 1.31
N THR A 103 -28.69 -1.78 0.52
CA THR A 103 -27.66 -1.89 -0.49
C THR A 103 -28.21 -1.57 -1.88
N THR A 104 -27.54 -0.68 -2.62
CA THR A 104 -27.90 -0.35 -4.00
C THR A 104 -27.35 -1.42 -4.97
N ALA A 105 -28.21 -2.10 -5.73
CA ALA A 105 -27.82 -3.24 -6.57
C ALA A 105 -26.82 -2.92 -7.72
N THR A 106 -26.43 -1.66 -7.89
CA THR A 106 -25.65 -1.17 -9.05
C THR A 106 -24.13 -1.26 -8.88
N LEU A 107 -23.61 -1.34 -7.65
CA LEU A 107 -22.18 -1.43 -7.37
C LEU A 107 -21.77 -2.88 -7.07
N GLY A 108 -20.61 -3.30 -7.57
CA GLY A 108 -20.03 -4.61 -7.25
C GLY A 108 -19.61 -4.73 -5.77
N ASP A 109 -19.25 -5.94 -5.35
CA ASP A 109 -18.78 -6.17 -3.99
C ASP A 109 -17.45 -5.47 -3.71
N TYR A 110 -17.27 -5.09 -2.44
CA TYR A 110 -16.01 -4.52 -1.99
C TYR A 110 -14.88 -5.52 -2.15
N SER A 111 -13.74 -5.03 -2.63
CA SER A 111 -12.48 -5.76 -2.62
C SER A 111 -11.43 -4.89 -1.95
N ASP A 112 -10.51 -5.50 -1.22
CA ASP A 112 -9.42 -4.76 -0.56
C ASP A 112 -8.55 -3.95 -1.52
N ASN A 113 -8.58 -4.29 -2.82
CA ASN A 113 -7.75 -3.69 -3.87
C ASN A 113 -6.30 -3.55 -3.38
N CYS A 114 -5.78 -4.64 -2.84
CA CYS A 114 -4.50 -4.64 -2.17
C CYS A 114 -3.38 -4.54 -3.20
N ALA A 115 -2.48 -3.57 -3.04
CA ALA A 115 -1.38 -3.33 -3.95
C ALA A 115 -0.01 -3.52 -3.30
N LEU A 116 0.98 -3.90 -4.10
CA LEU A 116 2.39 -3.77 -3.74
C LEU A 116 2.92 -2.49 -4.37
N LEU A 117 3.32 -1.53 -3.53
CA LEU A 117 3.77 -0.23 -3.98
C LEU A 117 5.11 0.13 -3.36
N PHE A 118 5.84 0.98 -4.06
CA PHE A 118 7.14 1.46 -3.64
C PHE A 118 7.02 2.72 -2.80
N HIS A 119 7.90 2.84 -1.82
CA HIS A 119 8.05 4.02 -0.98
C HIS A 119 9.53 4.31 -0.75
N GLY A 120 10.02 5.43 -1.27
CA GLY A 120 11.30 6.00 -0.89
C GLY A 120 11.11 6.94 0.30
N THR A 121 12.03 6.91 1.26
CA THR A 121 11.92 7.75 2.46
C THR A 121 13.12 8.66 2.65
N LYS A 122 12.83 9.91 3.03
CA LYS A 122 13.81 10.90 3.48
C LYS A 122 13.97 10.88 5.01
N THR A 123 13.17 10.09 5.72
CA THR A 123 13.10 10.01 7.17
C THR A 123 13.81 8.78 7.72
N ASN A 124 14.15 8.78 9.01
CA ASN A 124 14.87 7.67 9.63
C ASN A 124 14.16 6.33 9.40
N LEU A 125 14.84 5.43 8.68
CA LEU A 125 14.32 4.12 8.31
C LEU A 125 13.87 3.30 9.53
N ASN A 126 14.64 3.31 10.63
CA ASN A 126 14.29 2.54 11.83
C ASN A 126 12.98 3.04 12.44
N ALA A 127 12.74 4.35 12.45
CA ALA A 127 11.49 4.91 12.95
C ALA A 127 10.29 4.47 12.08
N VAL A 128 10.45 4.50 10.75
CA VAL A 128 9.42 4.02 9.81
C VAL A 128 9.12 2.54 10.03
N LEU A 129 10.15 1.71 10.22
CA LEU A 129 9.98 0.27 10.41
C LEU A 129 9.40 -0.11 11.78
N SER A 130 9.67 0.69 12.82
CA SER A 130 9.15 0.45 14.17
C SER A 130 7.75 1.01 14.40
N GLU A 131 7.49 2.23 13.93
CA GLU A 131 6.27 3.00 14.23
C GLU A 131 5.27 3.01 13.07
N GLY A 132 5.69 2.63 11.86
CA GLY A 132 4.92 2.81 10.64
C GLY A 132 5.08 4.21 10.05
N LEU A 133 4.31 4.49 9.00
CA LEU A 133 4.26 5.81 8.37
C LEU A 133 3.32 6.73 9.15
N ASP A 134 3.66 8.01 9.26
CA ASP A 134 2.82 9.01 9.95
C ASP A 134 2.40 10.07 8.95
N ASN A 135 1.11 10.11 8.63
CA ASN A 135 0.52 11.09 7.70
C ASN A 135 0.73 12.54 8.19
N ARG A 136 0.88 12.78 9.49
CA ARG A 136 1.18 14.12 10.05
C ARG A 136 2.61 14.57 9.79
N LYS A 137 3.51 13.63 9.50
CA LYS A 137 4.91 13.89 9.11
C LYS A 137 5.08 13.93 7.58
N ALA A 138 4.03 13.69 6.82
CA ALA A 138 4.08 13.72 5.37
C ALA A 138 4.25 15.15 4.84
N ASN A 139 4.72 15.25 3.59
CA ASN A 139 4.86 16.54 2.92
C ASN A 139 3.48 17.18 2.73
N ILE A 140 3.24 18.30 3.43
CA ILE A 140 2.00 19.07 3.32
C ILE A 140 1.79 19.69 1.93
N ASN A 141 2.88 19.88 1.18
CA ASN A 141 2.89 20.42 -0.18
C ASN A 141 2.85 19.32 -1.25
N GLY A 142 2.42 18.10 -0.89
CA GLY A 142 2.22 17.03 -1.86
C GLY A 142 1.22 17.43 -2.95
N CYS A 143 1.43 16.97 -4.18
CA CYS A 143 0.61 17.36 -5.33
C CYS A 143 -0.89 17.04 -5.19
N LEU A 144 -1.25 16.04 -4.38
CA LEU A 144 -2.61 15.63 -4.06
C LEU A 144 -3.01 16.00 -2.63
N GLY A 145 -2.24 16.88 -1.96
CA GLY A 145 -2.42 17.28 -0.57
C GLY A 145 -1.64 16.42 0.44
N PRO A 146 -1.78 16.68 1.75
CA PRO A 146 -1.08 15.94 2.79
C PRO A 146 -1.57 14.50 2.89
N GLY A 147 -0.64 13.54 2.87
CA GLY A 147 -0.94 12.13 3.00
C GLY A 147 0.30 11.27 2.76
N ILE A 148 0.18 9.96 2.92
CA ILE A 148 1.26 9.02 2.70
C ILE A 148 1.30 8.66 1.22
N TYR A 149 2.41 8.99 0.56
CA TYR A 149 2.58 8.76 -0.87
C TYR A 149 3.27 7.43 -1.15
N PHE A 150 2.72 6.72 -2.13
CA PHE A 150 3.28 5.53 -2.74
C PHE A 150 3.31 5.69 -4.25
N SER A 151 4.09 4.84 -4.92
CA SER A 151 4.14 4.79 -6.37
C SER A 151 4.25 3.36 -6.88
N ASP A 152 3.61 3.07 -8.02
CA ASP A 152 3.85 1.83 -8.78
C ASP A 152 5.12 1.92 -9.65
N SER A 153 5.69 3.12 -9.79
CA SER A 153 6.96 3.37 -10.44
C SER A 153 8.09 3.46 -9.41
N ILE A 154 9.12 2.65 -9.63
CA ILE A 154 10.37 2.66 -8.86
C ILE A 154 11.04 4.03 -8.96
N ASN A 155 11.19 4.56 -10.17
CA ASN A 155 11.93 5.81 -10.43
C ASN A 155 11.35 7.01 -9.67
N VAL A 156 10.02 7.08 -9.57
CA VAL A 156 9.35 8.10 -8.76
C VAL A 156 9.77 7.96 -7.29
N SER A 157 9.73 6.75 -6.74
CA SER A 157 10.09 6.48 -5.34
C SER A 157 11.57 6.70 -5.04
N LEU A 158 12.48 6.36 -5.97
CA LEU A 158 13.92 6.61 -5.82
C LEU A 158 14.24 8.09 -5.66
N GLY A 159 13.47 8.99 -6.29
CA GLY A 159 13.62 10.44 -6.09
C GLY A 159 13.35 10.92 -4.66
N PHE A 160 12.74 10.08 -3.81
CA PHE A 160 12.47 10.37 -2.41
C PHE A 160 13.31 9.54 -1.44
N ASP A 161 14.15 8.62 -1.91
CA ASP A 161 15.02 7.84 -1.04
C ASP A 161 16.34 8.57 -0.74
N LYS A 162 16.72 8.61 0.55
CA LYS A 162 18.01 9.13 1.02
C LYS A 162 18.95 8.07 1.57
N PHE A 163 18.49 6.83 1.73
CA PHE A 163 19.22 5.79 2.45
C PHE A 163 19.68 4.63 1.56
N ASN A 164 19.55 4.77 0.23
CA ASN A 164 19.75 3.68 -0.73
C ASN A 164 18.98 2.42 -0.33
N THR A 165 17.78 2.63 0.21
CA THR A 165 16.86 1.61 0.67
C THR A 165 15.45 1.95 0.20
N LEU A 166 14.98 1.20 -0.79
CA LEU A 166 13.60 1.28 -1.25
C LEU A 166 12.73 0.36 -0.40
N LEU A 167 11.60 0.87 0.10
CA LEU A 167 10.63 0.03 0.80
C LEU A 167 9.54 -0.44 -0.16
N ILE A 168 9.15 -1.71 -0.04
CA ILE A 168 7.97 -2.27 -0.71
C ILE A 168 6.90 -2.48 0.35
N TYR A 169 5.75 -1.85 0.14
CA TYR A 169 4.61 -1.92 1.03
C TYR A 169 3.49 -2.73 0.40
N GLN A 170 2.78 -3.45 1.25
CA GLN A 170 1.42 -3.86 1.01
C GLN A 170 0.47 -2.73 1.41
N VAL A 171 -0.38 -2.30 0.49
CA VAL A 171 -1.25 -1.14 0.67
C VAL A 171 -2.70 -1.52 0.36
N LEU A 172 -3.60 -1.28 1.32
CA LEU A 172 -5.04 -1.39 1.10
C LEU A 172 -5.52 -0.14 0.35
N LEU A 173 -5.64 -0.23 -0.97
CA LEU A 173 -6.17 0.89 -1.76
C LEU A 173 -7.69 0.97 -1.65
N GLY A 174 -8.36 -0.15 -1.37
CA GLY A 174 -9.82 -0.24 -1.29
C GLY A 174 -10.50 0.41 -2.49
N ASP A 175 -11.53 1.22 -2.22
CA ASP A 175 -12.09 2.11 -3.23
C ASP A 175 -11.14 3.29 -3.45
N CYS A 176 -10.43 3.24 -4.57
CA CYS A 176 -9.47 4.27 -4.94
C CYS A 176 -10.13 5.32 -5.84
N LEU A 177 -10.14 6.58 -5.41
CA LEU A 177 -10.59 7.70 -6.24
C LEU A 177 -9.47 8.08 -7.22
N LYS A 178 -9.69 7.83 -8.51
CA LYS A 178 -8.81 8.32 -9.57
C LYS A 178 -9.11 9.79 -9.87
N VAL A 179 -8.10 10.65 -9.83
CA VAL A 179 -8.24 12.09 -10.11
C VAL A 179 -7.21 12.58 -11.13
N ASP A 180 -7.61 13.60 -11.88
CA ASP A 180 -6.70 14.42 -12.68
C ASP A 180 -5.92 15.40 -11.78
N GLN A 181 -4.79 15.91 -12.28
CA GLN A 181 -3.68 16.44 -11.46
C GLN A 181 -3.89 17.75 -10.69
N ASN A 182 -5.12 18.24 -10.48
CA ASN A 182 -5.37 19.56 -9.89
C ASN A 182 -6.28 19.54 -8.65
N ARG A 183 -6.36 18.43 -7.92
CA ARG A 183 -7.19 18.32 -6.71
C ARG A 183 -6.36 17.90 -5.50
N GLN A 184 -6.35 18.76 -4.48
CA GLN A 184 -5.71 18.47 -3.20
C GLN A 184 -6.73 17.96 -2.18
N PHE A 185 -6.30 17.00 -1.38
CA PHE A 185 -7.09 16.36 -0.33
C PHE A 185 -6.31 16.36 0.97
N SER A 186 -6.97 16.72 2.07
CA SER A 186 -6.38 16.67 3.41
C SER A 186 -6.83 15.45 4.22
N ARG A 187 -7.74 14.65 3.65
CA ARG A 187 -8.35 13.45 4.22
C ARG A 187 -9.01 12.65 3.09
N GLU A 188 -9.50 11.47 3.42
CA GLU A 188 -10.29 10.61 2.55
C GLU A 188 -11.44 11.41 1.88
N PRO A 189 -11.54 11.38 0.54
CA PRO A 189 -12.64 12.04 -0.19
C PRO A 189 -13.99 11.41 0.13
N GLU A 190 -15.02 12.23 0.28
CA GLU A 190 -16.41 11.75 0.44
C GLU A 190 -16.97 11.24 -0.89
N LYS A 191 -17.80 10.21 -0.80
CA LYS A 191 -18.51 9.60 -1.92
C LYS A 191 -19.85 10.29 -2.15
N GLU A 192 -20.17 10.50 -3.42
CA GLU A 192 -21.52 10.87 -3.84
C GLU A 192 -22.49 9.69 -3.66
N GLU A 193 -23.79 9.95 -3.53
CA GLU A 193 -24.78 8.92 -3.22
C GLU A 193 -24.75 7.71 -4.17
N HIS A 194 -24.54 7.96 -5.46
CA HIS A 194 -24.45 6.91 -6.49
C HIS A 194 -23.16 6.08 -6.42
N GLN A 195 -22.16 6.50 -5.62
CA GLN A 195 -20.87 5.82 -5.41
C GLN A 195 -20.86 5.00 -4.10
N LYS A 196 -21.88 5.15 -3.25
CA LYS A 196 -21.99 4.46 -1.98
C LYS A 196 -22.65 3.09 -2.18
N ARG A 197 -22.04 2.05 -1.63
CA ARG A 197 -22.65 0.72 -1.60
C ARG A 197 -23.77 0.60 -0.57
N ASN A 198 -23.68 1.35 0.52
CA ASN A 198 -24.64 1.39 1.62
C ASN A 198 -24.46 2.70 2.41
N LYS A 199 -25.31 2.96 3.41
CA LYS A 199 -25.28 4.20 4.22
C LYS A 199 -24.00 4.44 5.05
N PHE A 200 -23.19 3.41 5.25
CA PHE A 200 -21.92 3.48 6.00
C PHE A 200 -20.71 3.67 5.07
N ASP A 201 -20.85 3.41 3.77
CA ASP A 201 -19.79 3.52 2.77
C ASP A 201 -19.61 4.97 2.29
N LEU A 202 -19.17 5.85 3.20
CA LEU A 202 -19.17 7.30 2.98
C LEU A 202 -17.92 7.85 2.28
N PHE A 203 -16.78 7.16 2.35
CA PHE A 203 -15.50 7.70 1.90
C PHE A 203 -14.76 6.73 0.96
N PHE A 204 -13.96 7.29 0.06
CA PHE A 204 -12.91 6.56 -0.65
C PHE A 204 -11.76 6.24 0.30
N ASP A 205 -11.06 5.12 0.07
CA ASP A 205 -9.99 4.68 0.98
C ASP A 205 -8.62 5.23 0.56
N SER A 206 -8.49 5.63 -0.70
CA SER A 206 -7.26 6.17 -1.27
C SER A 206 -7.55 7.07 -2.46
N VAL A 207 -6.54 7.85 -2.87
CA VAL A 207 -6.59 8.66 -4.08
C VAL A 207 -5.44 8.24 -5.00
N ALA A 208 -5.70 8.10 -6.29
CA ALA A 208 -4.67 7.86 -7.30
C ALA A 208 -4.63 8.96 -8.35
N SER A 209 -3.43 9.36 -8.73
CA SER A 209 -3.21 10.18 -9.92
C SER A 209 -1.96 9.72 -10.64
N ARG A 210 -2.11 9.35 -11.92
CA ARG A 210 -1.07 8.66 -12.70
C ARG A 210 -0.53 7.44 -11.93
N ASN A 211 0.75 7.46 -11.60
CA ASN A 211 1.50 6.39 -10.95
C ASN A 211 1.62 6.56 -9.43
N MET A 212 0.95 7.57 -8.86
CA MET A 212 1.03 7.88 -7.43
C MET A 212 -0.28 7.58 -6.72
N PHE A 213 -0.15 7.10 -5.50
CA PHE A 213 -1.25 6.75 -4.60
C PHE A 213 -1.07 7.48 -3.29
N VAL A 214 -2.14 8.06 -2.77
CA VAL A 214 -2.15 8.77 -1.49
C VAL A 214 -3.09 8.06 -0.53
N ILE A 215 -2.53 7.74 0.63
CA ILE A 215 -3.22 7.08 1.73
C ILE A 215 -3.27 8.02 2.92
N PHE A 216 -4.46 8.17 3.51
CA PHE A 216 -4.69 9.10 4.61
C PHE A 216 -4.64 8.41 5.98
N ASN A 217 -4.79 7.08 6.01
CA ASN A 217 -4.67 6.27 7.22
C ASN A 217 -3.46 5.32 7.15
N ALA A 218 -2.52 5.52 8.07
CA ALA A 218 -1.29 4.74 8.16
C ALA A 218 -1.52 3.23 8.28
N THR A 219 -2.61 2.79 8.92
CA THR A 219 -2.89 1.36 9.11
C THR A 219 -3.32 0.67 7.82
N GLN A 220 -3.56 1.40 6.73
CA GLN A 220 -3.71 0.80 5.39
C GLN A 220 -2.37 0.43 4.75
N CYS A 221 -1.24 0.70 5.41
CA CYS A 221 0.10 0.54 4.85
C CYS A 221 0.91 -0.42 5.72
N PHE A 222 1.38 -1.53 5.14
CA PHE A 222 2.22 -2.48 5.84
C PHE A 222 3.55 -2.71 5.09
N PRO A 223 4.72 -2.42 5.70
CA PRO A 223 6.00 -2.62 5.03
C PRO A 223 6.33 -4.13 4.96
N LEU A 224 6.55 -4.64 3.75
CA LEU A 224 6.90 -6.06 3.54
C LEU A 224 8.40 -6.26 3.36
N TYR A 225 9.06 -5.39 2.58
CA TYR A 225 10.46 -5.56 2.24
C TYR A 225 11.25 -4.25 2.33
N ALA A 226 12.50 -4.39 2.76
CA ALA A 226 13.53 -3.38 2.58
C ALA A 226 14.48 -3.87 1.47
N VAL A 227 14.62 -3.07 0.42
CA VAL A 227 15.47 -3.34 -0.73
C VAL A 227 16.65 -2.37 -0.67
N SER A 228 17.79 -2.83 -0.18
CA SER A 228 19.03 -2.06 -0.23
C SER A 228 19.65 -2.19 -1.60
N TYR A 229 20.21 -1.10 -2.14
CA TYR A 229 20.77 -1.09 -3.48
C TYR A 229 21.95 -0.13 -3.60
N THR A 230 22.66 -0.23 -4.71
CA THR A 230 23.56 0.81 -5.21
C THR A 230 23.03 1.33 -6.54
N THR A 231 23.16 2.61 -6.84
CA THR A 231 22.86 3.13 -8.17
C THR A 231 24.09 3.06 -9.06
N ARG A 232 23.90 2.85 -10.36
CA ARG A 232 24.97 3.18 -11.33
C ARG A 232 25.29 4.66 -11.16
N ILE A 233 26.51 4.97 -10.72
CA ILE A 233 26.98 6.36 -10.57
C ILE A 233 26.81 7.08 -11.91
N SER A 234 25.81 7.95 -12.03
CA SER A 234 25.92 9.10 -12.92
C SER A 234 26.77 10.13 -12.19
N GLY A 235 27.95 10.44 -12.72
CA GLY A 235 28.87 11.40 -12.11
C GLY A 235 28.16 12.71 -11.74
N ASN A 236 28.49 13.22 -10.55
CA ASN A 236 28.14 14.54 -9.99
C ASN A 236 26.95 15.27 -10.65
N MET A 237 25.75 15.13 -10.06
CA MET A 237 24.80 16.24 -10.06
C MET A 237 24.91 16.97 -8.72
N THR A 238 25.72 18.02 -8.72
CA THR A 238 25.73 19.08 -7.70
C THR A 238 24.39 19.80 -7.71
N ASN A 239 23.85 20.10 -6.52
CA ASN A 239 22.77 21.05 -6.22
C ASN A 239 21.71 21.22 -7.32
N SER A 240 20.64 20.42 -7.28
CA SER A 240 19.43 20.74 -8.02
C SER A 240 18.35 21.18 -7.04
N GLU A 241 17.93 22.44 -7.18
CA GLU A 241 16.59 22.90 -6.83
C GLU A 241 15.54 21.85 -7.23
N GLU A 242 14.45 21.75 -6.47
CA GLU A 242 13.33 20.86 -6.81
C GLU A 242 13.00 21.02 -8.30
N PRO A 243 13.00 19.94 -9.10
CA PRO A 243 12.86 20.10 -10.53
C PRO A 243 11.49 20.73 -10.82
N PRO A 244 11.44 21.77 -11.68
CA PRO A 244 10.17 22.38 -12.05
C PRO A 244 9.36 21.35 -12.84
N PHE A 245 8.37 20.75 -12.19
CA PHE A 245 7.53 19.72 -12.78
C PHE A 245 6.51 20.35 -13.74
N LEU A 246 6.82 20.31 -15.03
CA LEU A 246 5.87 20.55 -16.13
C LEU A 246 6.04 19.44 -17.18
N TRP A 247 5.06 18.55 -17.35
CA TRP A 247 4.89 17.71 -18.56
C TRP A 247 3.43 17.16 -18.66
N PRO A 248 2.96 16.70 -19.83
CA PRO A 248 1.77 17.13 -20.54
C PRO A 248 0.57 16.28 -20.11
N ILE A 249 -0.61 16.79 -20.47
CA ILE A 249 -1.90 16.20 -20.16
C ILE A 249 -2.11 15.01 -21.10
N LEU A 250 -2.08 13.79 -20.56
CA LEU A 250 -2.65 12.63 -21.26
C LEU A 250 -4.11 12.51 -20.80
N GLN A 251 -5.04 12.68 -21.74
CA GLN A 251 -6.45 12.38 -21.51
C GLN A 251 -6.65 10.86 -21.62
N SER A 252 -7.14 10.20 -20.57
CA SER A 252 -8.14 9.12 -20.76
C SER A 252 -8.89 8.70 -19.49
N LYS A 253 -10.21 8.68 -19.69
CA LYS A 253 -11.32 7.91 -19.09
C LYS A 253 -11.15 7.29 -17.69
N THR A 254 -12.17 7.55 -16.89
CA THR A 254 -12.44 6.96 -15.58
C THR A 254 -12.69 5.46 -15.71
N GLU A 255 -11.71 4.66 -15.30
CA GLU A 255 -11.85 3.23 -15.07
C GLU A 255 -11.25 2.89 -13.70
N THR A 256 -11.93 2.03 -12.94
CA THR A 256 -11.46 1.46 -11.68
C THR A 256 -10.24 0.59 -11.94
N TRP A 257 -9.07 1.04 -11.49
CA TRP A 257 -7.81 0.30 -11.58
C TRP A 257 -7.71 -0.70 -10.41
N LYS A 258 -7.46 -1.97 -10.72
CA LYS A 258 -7.14 -3.01 -9.73
C LYS A 258 -5.69 -3.44 -9.91
N PHE A 259 -4.89 -3.34 -8.85
CA PHE A 259 -3.59 -4.00 -8.80
C PHE A 259 -3.81 -5.50 -8.59
N ASP A 260 -3.21 -6.36 -9.43
CA ASP A 260 -3.31 -7.81 -9.28
C ASP A 260 -2.10 -8.38 -8.55
N SER A 261 -2.14 -8.30 -7.22
CA SER A 261 -1.08 -8.83 -6.35
C SER A 261 -0.89 -10.36 -6.47
N ARG A 262 -1.84 -11.09 -7.05
CA ARG A 262 -1.76 -12.55 -7.27
C ARG A 262 -0.67 -12.92 -8.27
N LYS A 263 -0.27 -12.02 -9.15
CA LYS A 263 0.84 -12.24 -10.10
C LYS A 263 2.22 -12.15 -9.46
N VAL A 264 2.34 -11.50 -8.29
CA VAL A 264 3.65 -11.28 -7.65
C VAL A 264 4.04 -12.43 -6.74
N PHE A 265 3.11 -13.06 -6.01
CA PHE A 265 3.43 -14.18 -5.13
C PHE A 265 2.85 -15.54 -5.57
N GLY A 266 2.05 -15.56 -6.64
CA GLY A 266 1.33 -16.75 -7.08
C GLY A 266 0.26 -17.16 -6.07
N GLU A 267 -0.96 -17.40 -6.54
CA GLU A 267 -1.72 -18.47 -5.90
C GLU A 267 -0.93 -19.75 -6.21
N MET A 268 -0.35 -20.38 -5.17
CA MET A 268 0.07 -21.76 -5.31
C MET A 268 -1.21 -22.57 -5.54
N GLU A 269 -1.50 -22.89 -6.81
CA GLU A 269 -2.29 -24.09 -7.13
C GLU A 269 -1.51 -25.34 -6.70
#